data_AF-A0A9R0JI85-F1
#
_entry.id   AF-A0A9R0JI85-F1
#
_cell.length_a   1.000
_cell.length_b   1.000
_cell.length_c   1.000
_cell.angle_alpha   90.00
_cell.angle_beta   90.00
_cell.angle_gamma   90.00
#
_symmetry.space_group_name_H-M   'P 1'
#
loop_
_entity.id
_entity.type
_entity.pdbx_description
1 polymer ?
#
loop_
_entity_poly.entity_id
_entity_poly.type
_entity_poly.pdbx_seq_one_letter_code
_entity_poly.pdbx_strand_id
1 'polypeptide(L)'
;MATQEHAYSVWAIPPENARMRVRKLMDSLRSEFGGPELEPHITVVRAVTMTLEDALEKFRSACKGLKVYNVQARGVSTGTCLYLLFDSSPQVVGTSDHCSGHFGYNRTARKSLCILGIPFKWYTSNRIILKSEVGSF
;
A
#
# COMPACT_ATOMS: atom_id res chain seq x y z
N MET A 1 4.03 -16.48 -27.44
CA MET A 1 4.80 -15.26 -27.08
C MET A 1 5.09 -15.35 -25.59
N ALA A 2 6.32 -15.12 -25.13
CA ALA A 2 6.61 -15.15 -23.70
C ALA A 2 5.87 -13.98 -23.02
N THR A 3 4.96 -14.29 -22.11
CA THR A 3 4.24 -13.29 -21.30
C THR A 3 5.23 -12.66 -20.33
N GLN A 4 5.50 -11.37 -20.50
CA GLN A 4 6.44 -10.63 -19.65
C GLN A 4 5.86 -10.52 -18.23
N GLU A 5 6.65 -10.93 -17.24
CA GLU A 5 6.29 -10.79 -15.84
C GLU A 5 6.82 -9.47 -15.26
N HIS A 6 6.04 -8.90 -14.34
CA HIS A 6 6.40 -7.69 -13.61
C HIS A 6 6.09 -7.88 -12.12
N ALA A 7 6.76 -7.11 -11.27
CA ALA A 7 6.45 -7.08 -9.86
C ALA A 7 5.26 -6.13 -9.59
N TYR A 8 4.19 -6.65 -8.98
CA TYR A 8 2.99 -5.89 -8.67
C TYR A 8 2.85 -5.61 -7.18
N SER A 9 2.33 -4.44 -6.82
CA SER A 9 1.89 -4.14 -5.44
C SER A 9 0.44 -3.69 -5.40
N VAL A 10 -0.28 -4.12 -4.37
CA VAL A 10 -1.70 -3.79 -4.15
C VAL A 10 -1.82 -2.77 -3.04
N TRP A 11 -2.46 -1.65 -3.34
CA TRP A 11 -2.59 -0.50 -2.45
C TRP A 11 -4.05 -0.20 -2.13
N ALA A 12 -4.33 0.01 -0.84
CA ALA A 12 -5.58 0.61 -0.39
C ALA A 12 -5.41 2.13 -0.37
N ILE A 13 -6.31 2.83 -1.06
CA ILE A 13 -6.29 4.28 -1.18
C ILE A 13 -7.24 4.89 -0.14
N PRO A 14 -6.76 5.78 0.74
CA PRO A 14 -7.62 6.45 1.71
C PRO A 14 -8.63 7.38 1.01
N PRO A 15 -9.79 7.64 1.64
CA PRO A 15 -10.76 8.60 1.12
C PRO A 15 -10.16 10.00 1.02
N GLU A 16 -10.75 10.84 0.17
CA GLU A 16 -10.16 12.12 -0.25
C GLU A 16 -9.76 13.05 0.92
N ASN A 17 -10.63 13.16 1.93
CA ASN A 17 -10.38 13.96 3.12
C ASN A 17 -9.11 13.51 3.89
N ALA A 18 -8.93 12.20 4.05
CA ALA A 18 -7.75 11.62 4.68
C ALA A 18 -6.53 11.72 3.76
N ARG A 19 -6.71 11.49 2.45
CA ARG A 19 -5.67 11.62 1.43
C ARG A 19 -5.06 13.02 1.42
N MET A 20 -5.88 14.07 1.41
CA MET A 20 -5.40 15.47 1.47
C MET A 20 -4.62 15.76 2.75
N ARG A 21 -5.12 15.32 3.91
CA ARG A 21 -4.45 15.52 5.21
C ARG A 21 -3.09 14.82 5.25
N VAL A 22 -3.03 13.58 4.79
CA VAL A 22 -1.77 12.82 4.73
C VAL A 22 -0.83 13.43 3.71
N ARG A 23 -1.31 13.82 2.52
CA ARG A 23 -0.50 14.51 1.49
C ARG A 23 0.17 15.76 2.04
N LYS A 24 -0.58 16.61 2.75
CA LYS A 24 -0.03 17.82 3.40
C LYS A 24 1.12 17.47 4.37
N LEU A 25 0.94 16.46 5.21
CA LEU A 25 1.99 15.97 6.12
C LEU A 25 3.22 15.49 5.34
N MET A 26 3.01 14.68 4.30
CA MET A 26 4.10 14.16 3.46
C MET A 26 4.85 15.30 2.74
N ASP A 27 4.15 16.33 2.27
CA ASP A 27 4.76 17.48 1.60
C ASP A 27 5.58 18.33 2.57
N SER A 28 5.07 18.58 3.78
CA SER A 28 5.83 19.26 4.84
C SER A 28 7.12 18.50 5.18
N LEU A 29 7.01 17.19 5.42
CA LEU A 29 8.16 16.35 5.72
C LEU A 29 9.15 16.29 4.55
N ARG A 30 8.68 16.19 3.31
CA ARG A 30 9.52 16.23 2.11
C ARG A 30 10.25 17.56 1.98
N SER A 31 9.58 18.68 2.27
CA SER A 31 10.20 20.01 2.23
C SER A 31 11.33 20.16 3.23
N GLU A 32 11.24 19.47 4.38
CA GLU A 32 12.23 19.55 5.46
C GLU A 32 13.38 18.55 5.27
N PHE A 33 13.07 17.29 4.89
CA PHE A 33 14.03 16.19 4.87
C PHE A 33 14.39 15.69 3.45
N GLY A 34 13.77 16.26 2.41
CA GLY A 34 13.88 15.77 1.03
C GLY A 34 13.11 14.46 0.78
N GLY A 35 13.38 13.83 -0.37
CA GLY A 35 12.72 12.60 -0.82
C GLY A 35 11.71 12.83 -1.97
N PRO A 36 11.24 11.76 -2.62
CA PRO A 36 10.34 11.91 -3.76
C PRO A 36 8.90 12.09 -3.33
N GLU A 37 8.11 12.52 -4.31
CA GLU A 37 6.66 12.52 -4.19
C GLU A 37 6.09 11.10 -4.20
N LEU A 38 5.15 10.87 -3.30
CA LEU A 38 4.45 9.60 -3.15
C LEU A 38 2.97 9.88 -2.91
N GLU A 39 2.10 9.13 -3.58
CA GLU A 39 0.68 9.18 -3.28
C GLU A 39 0.39 8.51 -1.92
N PRO A 40 -0.46 9.07 -1.05
CA PRO A 40 -0.83 8.42 0.21
C PRO A 40 -1.52 7.06 -0.04
N HIS A 41 -0.90 5.95 0.40
CA HIS A 41 -1.43 4.60 0.13
C HIS A 41 -1.03 3.55 1.18
N ILE A 42 -1.94 2.70 1.62
CA ILE A 42 -1.59 1.58 2.51
C ILE A 42 -1.22 0.37 1.65
N THR A 43 0.02 -0.11 1.75
CA THR A 43 0.41 -1.33 1.02
C THR A 43 -0.23 -2.55 1.67
N VAL A 44 -1.14 -3.20 0.95
CA VAL A 44 -1.81 -4.42 1.40
C VAL A 44 -1.03 -5.65 0.97
N VAL A 45 -0.56 -5.69 -0.28
CA VAL A 45 0.29 -6.77 -0.80
C VAL A 45 1.56 -6.15 -1.37
N ARG A 46 2.71 -6.67 -0.97
CA ARG A 46 4.02 -6.18 -1.41
C ARG A 46 4.55 -7.04 -2.55
N ALA A 47 4.91 -6.38 -3.65
CA ALA A 47 5.79 -6.86 -4.74
C ALA A 47 5.72 -8.37 -5.03
N VAL A 48 4.68 -8.78 -5.75
CA VAL A 48 4.50 -10.16 -6.24
C VAL A 48 4.71 -10.18 -7.75
N THR A 49 5.57 -11.08 -8.23
CA THR A 49 5.87 -11.21 -9.66
C THR A 49 4.83 -12.08 -10.34
N MET A 50 4.25 -11.59 -11.44
CA MET A 50 3.29 -12.33 -12.28
C MET A 50 3.12 -11.64 -13.64
N THR A 51 2.35 -12.25 -14.54
CA THR A 51 1.92 -11.63 -15.80
C THR A 51 0.86 -10.54 -15.55
N LEU A 52 0.68 -9.64 -16.51
CA LEU A 52 -0.34 -8.58 -16.40
C LEU A 52 -1.76 -9.13 -16.31
N GLU A 53 -2.06 -10.15 -17.11
CA GLU A 53 -3.39 -10.79 -17.16
C GLU A 53 -3.74 -11.40 -15.81
N ASP A 54 -2.81 -12.18 -15.23
CA ASP A 54 -2.94 -12.76 -13.90
C ASP A 54 -3.11 -11.68 -12.82
N ALA A 55 -2.34 -10.60 -12.90
CA ALA A 55 -2.40 -9.52 -11.93
C ALA A 55 -3.77 -8.85 -11.92
N LEU A 56 -4.32 -8.59 -13.11
CA LEU A 56 -5.64 -7.97 -13.27
C LEU A 56 -6.76 -8.91 -12.82
N GLU A 57 -6.69 -10.19 -13.18
CA GLU A 57 -7.70 -11.18 -12.76
C GLU A 57 -7.73 -11.33 -11.23
N LYS A 58 -6.56 -11.57 -10.62
CA LYS A 58 -6.42 -11.70 -9.16
C LYS A 58 -6.85 -10.43 -8.44
N PHE A 59 -6.49 -9.25 -8.97
CA PHE A 59 -6.89 -7.96 -8.40
C PHE A 59 -8.40 -7.74 -8.45
N ARG A 60 -9.04 -8.00 -9.60
CA ARG A 60 -10.51 -7.91 -9.74
C ARG A 60 -11.22 -8.88 -8.81
N SER A 61 -10.71 -10.10 -8.69
CA SER A 61 -11.23 -11.13 -7.79
C SER A 61 -11.13 -10.69 -6.32
N ALA A 62 -9.96 -10.18 -5.91
CA ALA A 62 -9.75 -9.64 -4.58
C ALA A 62 -10.74 -8.49 -4.28
N CYS A 63 -10.90 -7.54 -5.20
CA CYS A 63 -11.79 -6.39 -5.01
C CYS A 63 -13.27 -6.77 -4.77
N LYS A 64 -13.77 -7.87 -5.37
CA LYS A 64 -15.17 -8.31 -5.17
C LYS A 64 -15.50 -8.68 -3.72
N GLY A 65 -14.50 -9.13 -2.95
CA GLY A 65 -14.65 -9.52 -1.55
C GLY A 65 -14.32 -8.40 -0.55
N LEU A 66 -13.82 -7.25 -1.02
CA LEU A 66 -13.39 -6.17 -0.14
C LEU A 66 -14.54 -5.22 0.17
N LYS A 67 -14.66 -4.90 1.46
CA LYS A 67 -15.51 -3.82 1.95
C LYS A 67 -14.64 -2.69 2.44
N VAL A 68 -15.22 -1.49 2.44
CA VAL A 68 -14.64 -0.33 3.13
C VAL A 68 -14.41 -0.70 4.59
N TYR A 69 -13.23 -0.39 5.10
CA TYR A 69 -12.85 -0.64 6.49
C TYR A 69 -12.21 0.59 7.09
N ASN A 70 -12.38 0.73 8.40
CA ASN A 70 -11.79 1.82 9.16
C ASN A 70 -10.41 1.41 9.65
N VAL A 71 -9.50 2.36 9.67
CA VAL A 71 -8.14 2.18 10.17
C VAL A 71 -7.77 3.40 11.02
N GLN A 72 -7.12 3.15 12.14
CA GLN A 72 -6.65 4.18 13.06
C GLN A 72 -5.14 4.17 13.13
N ALA A 73 -4.53 5.34 12.91
CA ALA A 73 -3.11 5.52 13.17
C ALA A 73 -2.85 5.41 14.68
N ARG A 74 -1.94 4.52 15.06
CA ARG A 74 -1.55 4.26 16.46
C ARG A 74 -0.21 4.87 16.82
N GLY A 75 0.60 5.24 15.84
CA GLY A 75 1.87 5.88 16.07
C GLY A 75 2.69 6.04 14.82
N VAL A 76 3.95 6.40 15.01
CA VAL A 76 4.94 6.58 13.97
C VAL A 76 6.08 5.61 14.22
N SER A 77 6.63 5.03 13.17
CA SER A 77 7.87 4.28 13.23
C SER A 77 8.90 4.90 12.29
N THR A 78 10.13 4.99 12.78
CA THR A 78 11.28 5.47 12.03
C THR A 78 12.17 4.29 11.63
N GLY A 79 12.54 4.21 10.36
CA GLY A 79 13.54 3.29 9.84
C GLY A 79 14.26 3.92 8.65
N THR A 80 14.41 3.20 7.55
CA THR A 80 14.80 3.80 6.25
C THR A 80 13.73 4.75 5.70
N CYS A 81 12.53 4.70 6.26
CA CYS A 81 11.41 5.60 5.98
C CYS A 81 10.70 5.95 7.30
N LEU A 82 9.93 7.05 7.29
CA LEU A 82 8.91 7.34 8.28
C LEU A 82 7.62 6.60 7.91
N TYR A 83 7.10 5.82 8.85
CA TYR A 83 5.88 5.04 8.67
C TYR A 83 4.81 5.47 9.66
N LEU A 84 3.56 5.60 9.19
CA LEU A 84 2.39 5.55 10.07
C LEU A 84 2.09 4.09 10.38
N LEU A 85 2.08 3.78 11.67
CA LEU A 85 1.63 2.49 12.18
C LEU A 85 0.12 2.56 12.37
N PHE A 86 -0.57 1.56 11.85
CA PHE A 86 -2.00 1.41 12.05
C PHE A 86 -2.32 0.31 13.05
N ASP A 87 -3.54 0.33 13.56
CA ASP A 87 -4.07 -0.73 14.40
C ASP A 87 -4.16 -2.07 13.65
N SER A 88 -3.95 -3.15 14.38
CA SER A 88 -4.16 -4.53 13.90
C SER A 88 -5.60 -4.98 14.14
N SER A 89 -6.60 -4.14 13.87
CA SER A 89 -7.99 -4.58 14.01
C SER A 89 -8.29 -5.77 13.08
N PRO A 90 -9.28 -6.61 13.43
CA PRO A 90 -9.65 -7.76 12.60
C PRO A 90 -9.97 -7.39 11.14
N GLN A 91 -10.46 -6.17 10.88
CA GLN A 91 -10.75 -5.70 9.52
C GLN A 91 -9.47 -5.45 8.71
N VAL A 92 -8.45 -4.82 9.32
CA VAL A 92 -7.15 -4.54 8.68
C VAL A 92 -6.41 -5.85 8.40
N VAL A 93 -6.41 -6.76 9.38
CA VAL A 93 -5.78 -8.09 9.26
C VAL A 93 -6.54 -8.96 8.27
N GLY A 94 -7.87 -8.99 8.34
CA GLY A 94 -8.70 -9.77 7.41
C GLY A 94 -8.59 -9.30 5.96
N THR A 95 -8.58 -7.99 5.72
CA THR A 95 -8.37 -7.40 4.37
C THR A 95 -6.99 -7.77 3.82
N SER A 96 -5.97 -7.70 4.68
CA SER A 96 -4.63 -8.16 4.34
C SER A 96 -4.62 -9.61 3.89
N ASP A 97 -5.23 -10.48 4.67
CA ASP A 97 -5.11 -11.92 4.50
C ASP A 97 -5.96 -12.39 3.31
N HIS A 98 -7.12 -11.76 3.10
CA HIS A 98 -7.92 -11.87 1.87
C HIS A 98 -7.10 -11.54 0.63
N CYS A 99 -6.50 -10.35 0.57
CA CYS A 99 -5.67 -9.96 -0.57
C CYS A 99 -4.43 -10.86 -0.70
N SER A 100 -3.79 -11.23 0.41
CA SER A 100 -2.61 -12.10 0.37
C SER A 100 -2.93 -13.49 -0.18
N GLY A 101 -4.11 -14.05 0.17
CA GLY A 101 -4.60 -15.32 -0.35
C GLY A 101 -4.81 -15.31 -1.87
N HIS A 102 -5.39 -14.24 -2.42
CA HIS A 102 -5.56 -14.08 -3.86
C HIS A 102 -4.23 -14.00 -4.63
N PHE A 103 -3.21 -13.41 -4.02
CA PHE A 103 -1.90 -13.16 -4.65
C PHE A 103 -0.84 -14.20 -4.27
N GLY A 104 -1.18 -15.22 -3.48
CA GLY A 104 -0.21 -16.23 -3.01
C GLY A 104 0.92 -15.65 -2.15
N TYR A 105 0.69 -14.48 -1.52
CA TYR A 105 1.71 -13.76 -0.76
C TYR A 105 1.78 -14.27 0.68
N ASN A 106 2.92 -14.81 1.10
CA ASN A 106 3.11 -15.26 2.48
C ASN A 106 3.62 -14.10 3.36
N ARG A 107 2.84 -13.73 4.39
CA ARG A 107 3.08 -12.54 5.22
C ARG A 107 4.07 -12.85 6.35
N THR A 108 5.12 -12.04 6.46
CA THR A 108 6.07 -12.08 7.60
C THR A 108 6.08 -10.81 8.48
N ALA A 109 5.32 -9.75 8.17
CA ALA A 109 5.42 -8.45 8.88
C ALA A 109 4.09 -7.71 9.16
N ARG A 110 4.11 -6.79 10.15
CA ARG A 110 3.01 -5.89 10.54
C ARG A 110 2.67 -4.87 9.44
N LYS A 111 1.39 -4.48 9.33
CA LYS A 111 0.90 -3.47 8.37
C LYS A 111 1.36 -2.07 8.77
N SER A 112 1.91 -1.33 7.81
CA SER A 112 2.35 0.05 7.96
C SER A 112 2.13 0.81 6.66
N LEU A 113 1.86 2.11 6.76
CA LEU A 113 1.88 3.04 5.63
C LEU A 113 3.21 3.78 5.66
N CYS A 114 3.96 3.71 4.57
CA CYS A 114 5.12 4.57 4.36
C CYS A 114 4.62 5.98 4.08
N ILE A 115 4.90 6.95 4.97
CA ILE A 115 4.55 8.35 4.76
C ILE A 115 5.74 9.20 4.30
N LEU A 116 6.98 8.73 4.46
CA LEU A 116 8.14 9.43 3.92
C LEU A 116 9.30 8.46 3.73
N GLY A 117 9.79 8.24 2.51
CA GLY A 117 11.06 7.54 2.30
C GLY A 117 12.23 8.49 2.54
N ILE A 118 13.04 8.26 3.57
CA ILE A 118 14.28 9.03 3.78
C ILE A 118 15.28 8.56 2.70
N PRO A 119 16.03 9.47 2.05
CA PRO A 119 16.86 9.14 0.90
C PRO A 119 18.14 8.41 1.34
N PHE A 120 18.03 7.13 1.73
CA PHE A 120 19.17 6.23 1.75
C PHE A 120 18.77 4.91 1.10
N LYS A 121 19.02 4.83 -0.21
CA LYS A 121 18.66 3.77 -1.17
C LYS A 121 17.16 3.62 -1.45
N TRP A 122 16.72 4.34 -2.47
CA TRP A 122 15.49 4.02 -3.18
C TRP A 122 15.56 2.63 -3.78
N TYR A 123 14.48 1.86 -3.56
CA TYR A 123 14.16 0.64 -4.29
C TYR A 123 13.56 1.07 -5.64
N THR A 124 14.41 1.51 -6.58
CA THR A 124 14.04 1.68 -8.00
C THR A 124 13.87 0.30 -8.62
N SER A 125 12.80 -0.38 -8.25
CA SER A 125 12.43 -1.67 -8.83
C SER A 125 11.21 -1.41 -9.70
N ASN A 126 11.26 -1.81 -10.97
CA ASN A 126 10.16 -1.74 -11.95
C ASN A 126 8.91 -2.41 -11.39
N ARG A 127 8.12 -1.66 -10.61
CA ARG A 127 6.91 -2.15 -9.94
C ARG A 127 5.70 -1.51 -10.57
N ILE A 128 4.75 -2.35 -10.93
CA ILE A 128 3.44 -1.92 -11.42
C ILE A 128 2.49 -1.88 -10.22
N ILE A 129 1.71 -0.82 -10.11
CA ILE A 129 0.87 -0.56 -8.94
C ILE A 129 -0.59 -0.76 -9.31
N LEU A 130 -1.29 -1.60 -8.54
CA LEU A 130 -2.74 -1.79 -8.63
C LEU A 130 -3.40 -1.09 -7.44
N LYS A 131 -4.34 -0.18 -7.72
CA LYS A 131 -4.99 0.68 -6.73
C LYS A 131 -6.49 0.43 -6.71
N SER A 132 -7.06 0.33 -5.52
CA SER A 132 -8.52 0.36 -5.31
C SER A 132 -8.89 1.50 -4.36
N GLU A 133 -9.88 2.30 -4.74
CA GLU A 133 -10.44 3.34 -3.87
C GLU A 133 -11.32 2.72 -2.79
N VAL A 134 -11.14 3.19 -1.56
CA VAL A 134 -11.98 2.82 -0.42
C VAL A 134 -12.91 4.02 -0.15
N GLY A 135 -14.11 3.98 -0.73
CA GLY A 135 -15.06 5.11 -0.75
C GLY A 135 -15.74 5.42 0.58
N SER A 136 -16.09 6.71 0.77
CA SER A 136 -16.58 7.38 1.98
C SER A 136 -18.03 7.07 2.40
N PHE A 137 -18.29 7.10 3.71
CA PHE A 137 -19.27 8.00 4.35
C PHE A 137 -18.78 8.39 5.75
#